data_AF-A0A353GM46-F1
#
_entry.id   AF-A0A353GM46-F1
#
_cell.length_a   1.000
_cell.length_b   1.000
_cell.length_c   1.000
_cell.angle_alpha   90.00
_cell.angle_beta   90.00
_cell.angle_gamma   90.00
#
_symmetry.space_group_name_H-M   'P 1'
#
loop_
_entity.id
_entity.type
_entity.pdbx_description
1 polymer ?
#
loop_
_entity_poly.entity_id
_entity_poly.type
_entity_poly.pdbx_seq_one_letter_code
_entity_poly.pdbx_strand_id
1 'polypeptide(L)'
;DAVGRQRGAGLGGGHDEREQTLNQLLVEMDGFEPNSGIILLAATNRPDVLDPALLRPGRFDRQVTLDIPDIKGREDILKVHSKGKPLAQDVDTKVLARQTPMFTGADLANVLNEAALLAARRNKKKISMDECEDAIERVIAGPEKKSKIMSVKERELTAYHEAGHALVGHYLPTVDPIHKVSIIPRGGAGGYTMALPLEDKHYNTRTELLENVVFALGGRAAEVIALNEISTGARNDLERATKTVRKMVTEYGMSDELGYMTFGHGQEEQVFLGRDFTREKNYSEEIAAAIDREIKQIMDSSFVKSKQIINEHRDMLDAIAKTLLEKETLEGAQFLALLGEAPQPEESSAPAAPAAPAAPAEV
;
A
#
# COMPACT_ATOMS: atom_id res chain seq x y z
N ASP A 1 18.27 -16.53 -9.69
CA ASP A 1 18.09 -16.80 -8.24
C ASP A 1 18.47 -18.21 -7.85
N ALA A 2 17.85 -19.25 -8.43
CA ALA A 2 18.17 -20.65 -8.08
C ALA A 2 19.60 -21.07 -8.48
N VAL A 3 20.07 -20.64 -9.66
CA VAL A 3 21.40 -20.99 -10.20
C VAL A 3 22.43 -19.88 -9.92
N GLY A 4 22.09 -18.65 -10.28
CA GLY A 4 23.02 -17.51 -10.27
C GLY A 4 23.33 -16.89 -8.90
N ARG A 5 23.09 -17.58 -7.79
CA ARG A 5 23.31 -17.01 -6.44
C ARG A 5 24.81 -16.93 -6.12
N GLN A 6 25.23 -15.88 -5.40
CA GLN A 6 26.59 -15.71 -4.91
C GLN A 6 27.12 -16.98 -4.25
N ARG A 7 28.38 -17.27 -4.56
CA ARG A 7 29.16 -18.34 -3.93
C ARG A 7 29.30 -18.02 -2.45
N GLY A 8 28.82 -18.93 -1.61
CA GLY A 8 28.97 -18.79 -0.16
C GLY A 8 30.30 -19.38 0.27
N ALA A 9 30.93 -18.81 1.29
CA ALA A 9 32.01 -19.48 2.03
C ALA A 9 31.38 -20.58 2.90
N GLY A 10 30.96 -21.70 2.30
CA GLY A 10 30.11 -22.70 2.95
C GLY A 10 30.76 -24.08 3.07
N LEU A 11 31.10 -24.48 4.29
CA LEU A 11 31.20 -25.89 4.67
C LEU A 11 29.84 -26.58 4.45
N GLY A 12 29.69 -27.37 3.38
CA GLY A 12 28.52 -28.23 3.16
C GLY A 12 28.20 -28.46 1.68
N GLY A 13 28.18 -29.73 1.25
CA GLY A 13 28.16 -30.18 -0.15
C GLY A 13 26.90 -29.91 -0.99
N GLY A 14 26.01 -29.00 -0.58
CA GLY A 14 24.91 -28.50 -1.42
C GLY A 14 25.30 -27.33 -2.34
N HIS A 15 26.54 -26.85 -2.22
CA HIS A 15 27.06 -25.75 -3.03
C HIS A 15 27.59 -26.21 -4.40
N ASP A 16 28.08 -27.44 -4.50
CA ASP A 16 28.90 -27.87 -5.64
C ASP A 16 28.10 -27.99 -6.95
N GLU A 17 26.89 -28.53 -6.93
CA GLU A 17 26.04 -28.66 -8.14
C GLU A 17 25.61 -27.29 -8.68
N ARG A 18 25.29 -26.35 -7.78
CA ARG A 18 24.90 -24.99 -8.15
C ARG A 18 26.08 -24.25 -8.77
N GLU A 19 27.27 -24.38 -8.18
CA GLU A 19 28.48 -23.75 -8.70
C GLU A 19 28.92 -24.34 -10.04
N GLN A 20 28.81 -25.65 -10.21
CA GLN A 20 29.08 -26.30 -11.50
C GLN A 20 28.12 -25.81 -12.58
N THR A 21 26.82 -25.76 -12.27
CA THR A 21 25.79 -25.26 -13.20
C THR A 21 26.01 -23.79 -13.56
N LEU A 22 26.36 -22.96 -12.56
CA LEU A 22 26.67 -21.56 -12.78
C LEU A 22 27.92 -21.39 -13.64
N ASN A 23 29.00 -22.12 -13.37
CA ASN A 23 30.21 -22.05 -14.17
C ASN A 23 29.98 -22.49 -15.60
N GLN A 24 29.18 -23.55 -15.84
CA GLN A 24 28.81 -23.96 -17.19
C GLN A 24 28.08 -22.83 -17.92
N LEU A 25 27.09 -22.21 -17.27
CA LEU A 25 26.38 -21.07 -17.85
C LEU A 25 27.33 -19.93 -18.22
N LEU A 26 28.28 -19.59 -17.35
CA LEU A 26 29.27 -18.54 -17.63
C LEU A 26 30.19 -18.88 -18.82
N VAL A 27 30.60 -20.15 -18.94
CA VAL A 27 31.43 -20.62 -20.07
C VAL A 27 30.66 -20.55 -21.38
N GLU A 28 29.40 -20.97 -21.41
CA GLU A 28 28.56 -20.87 -22.60
C GLU A 28 28.32 -19.40 -23.00
N MET A 29 28.14 -18.52 -22.01
CA MET A 29 27.95 -17.08 -22.25
C MET A 29 29.21 -16.42 -22.83
N ASP A 30 30.40 -16.78 -22.32
CA ASP A 30 31.68 -16.27 -22.84
C ASP A 30 32.07 -16.93 -24.18
N GLY A 31 31.46 -18.06 -24.54
CA GLY A 31 31.73 -18.85 -25.74
C GLY A 31 31.01 -18.38 -27.00
N PHE A 32 30.11 -17.39 -26.91
CA PHE A 32 29.41 -16.87 -28.09
C PHE A 32 30.33 -16.00 -28.97
N GLU A 33 30.38 -16.31 -30.26
CA GLU A 33 30.95 -15.39 -31.25
C GLU A 33 30.08 -14.11 -31.35
N PRO A 34 30.66 -12.92 -31.55
CA PRO A 34 29.97 -11.62 -31.52
C PRO A 34 28.78 -11.45 -32.49
N ASN A 35 28.49 -12.43 -33.35
CA ASN A 35 27.51 -12.35 -34.43
C ASN A 35 26.60 -13.59 -34.53
N SER A 36 26.43 -14.34 -33.44
CA SER A 36 25.60 -15.56 -33.38
C SER A 36 24.10 -15.31 -33.47
N GLY A 37 23.64 -14.05 -33.35
CA GLY A 37 22.23 -13.68 -33.39
C GLY A 37 21.41 -14.13 -32.17
N ILE A 38 22.08 -14.55 -31.09
CA ILE A 38 21.46 -15.04 -29.86
C ILE A 38 21.35 -13.90 -28.85
N ILE A 39 20.17 -13.74 -28.25
CA ILE A 39 19.91 -12.80 -27.16
C ILE A 39 19.50 -13.60 -25.93
N LEU A 40 20.24 -13.47 -24.83
CA LEU A 40 19.91 -14.11 -23.57
C LEU A 40 19.15 -13.14 -22.67
N LEU A 41 17.95 -13.53 -22.23
CA LEU A 41 17.12 -12.79 -21.29
C LEU A 41 16.96 -13.57 -19.99
N ALA A 42 16.99 -12.87 -18.86
CA ALA A 42 16.75 -13.44 -17.54
C ALA A 42 15.92 -12.47 -16.69
N ALA A 43 15.18 -13.00 -15.73
CA ALA A 43 14.41 -12.23 -14.75
C ALA A 43 14.78 -12.67 -13.34
N THR A 44 14.82 -11.71 -12.42
CA THR A 44 15.10 -11.93 -10.99
C THR A 44 14.34 -10.89 -10.17
N ASN A 45 13.87 -11.30 -8.98
CA ASN A 45 13.33 -10.38 -7.97
C ASN A 45 14.40 -10.01 -6.93
N ARG A 46 15.61 -10.59 -7.04
CA ARG A 46 16.70 -10.48 -6.08
C ARG A 46 18.05 -10.30 -6.79
N PRO A 47 18.27 -9.14 -7.44
CA PRO A 47 19.56 -8.85 -8.07
C PRO A 47 20.70 -8.82 -7.03
N ASP A 48 20.40 -8.51 -5.77
CA ASP A 48 21.32 -8.46 -4.63
C ASP A 48 22.06 -9.78 -4.37
N VAL A 49 21.39 -10.92 -4.59
CA VAL A 49 21.99 -12.22 -4.30
C VAL A 49 22.74 -12.82 -5.48
N LEU A 50 22.77 -12.15 -6.64
CA LEU A 50 23.40 -12.69 -7.83
C LEU A 50 24.93 -12.66 -7.73
N ASP A 51 25.58 -13.69 -8.27
CA ASP A 51 27.03 -13.73 -8.44
C ASP A 51 27.45 -12.54 -9.32
N PRO A 52 28.33 -11.63 -8.84
CA PRO A 52 28.80 -10.48 -9.61
C PRO A 52 29.42 -10.87 -10.96
N ALA A 53 29.89 -12.12 -11.11
CA ALA A 53 30.38 -12.64 -12.36
C ALA A 53 29.31 -12.61 -13.47
N LEU A 54 28.02 -12.83 -13.16
CA LEU A 54 26.93 -12.77 -14.15
C LEU A 54 26.70 -11.37 -14.70
N LEU A 55 27.01 -10.33 -13.91
CA LEU A 55 26.74 -8.94 -14.22
C LEU A 55 27.93 -8.23 -14.91
N ARG A 56 28.96 -8.98 -15.28
CA ARG A 56 30.14 -8.44 -15.98
C ARG A 56 29.83 -8.19 -17.46
N PRO A 57 30.53 -7.23 -18.10
CA PRO A 57 30.43 -7.02 -19.55
C PRO A 57 30.63 -8.31 -20.35
N GLY A 58 29.81 -8.50 -21.39
CA GLY A 58 29.78 -9.73 -22.20
C GLY A 58 28.83 -10.81 -21.69
N ARG A 59 28.18 -10.59 -20.55
CA ARG A 59 27.19 -11.51 -19.95
C ARG A 59 25.83 -10.83 -19.81
N PHE A 60 25.30 -10.68 -18.59
CA PHE A 60 24.15 -9.83 -18.32
C PHE A 60 24.61 -8.40 -18.04
N ASP A 61 25.11 -7.74 -19.07
CA ASP A 61 25.65 -6.38 -19.00
C ASP A 61 24.56 -5.29 -19.06
N ARG A 62 23.37 -5.63 -19.56
CA ARG A 62 22.18 -4.77 -19.55
C ARG A 62 21.19 -5.22 -18.48
N GLN A 63 20.86 -4.29 -17.59
CA GLN A 63 19.83 -4.46 -16.58
C GLN A 63 18.71 -3.48 -16.87
N VAL A 64 17.49 -4.00 -16.97
CA VAL A 64 16.27 -3.22 -17.13
C VAL A 64 15.41 -3.50 -15.91
N THR A 65 15.33 -2.53 -15.01
CA THR A 65 14.46 -2.62 -13.83
C THR A 65 13.02 -2.41 -14.27
N LEU A 66 12.13 -3.31 -13.86
CA LEU A 66 10.69 -3.18 -14.04
C LEU A 66 10.09 -2.79 -12.70
N ASP A 67 9.82 -1.50 -12.54
CA ASP A 67 9.17 -0.97 -11.35
C ASP A 67 7.67 -1.31 -11.33
N ILE A 68 7.08 -1.20 -10.15
CA ILE A 68 5.64 -1.35 -9.96
C ILE A 68 4.94 -0.23 -10.76
N PRO A 69 3.86 -0.53 -11.50
CA PRO A 69 3.18 0.46 -12.34
C PRO A 69 2.58 1.62 -11.53
N ASP A 70 2.70 2.82 -12.08
CA ASP A 70 2.00 4.04 -11.63
C ASP A 70 0.49 3.97 -11.94
N ILE A 71 -0.31 4.93 -11.46
CA ILE A 71 -1.77 4.97 -11.68
C ILE A 71 -2.12 4.78 -13.17
N LYS A 72 -1.40 5.46 -14.06
CA LYS A 72 -1.65 5.38 -15.50
C LYS A 72 -1.27 4.00 -16.05
N GLY A 73 -0.13 3.46 -15.65
CA GLY A 73 0.30 2.11 -15.98
C GLY A 73 -0.71 1.06 -15.49
N ARG A 74 -1.25 1.22 -14.27
CA ARG A 74 -2.30 0.34 -13.73
C ARG A 74 -3.59 0.45 -14.55
N GLU A 75 -4.00 1.66 -14.94
CA GLU A 75 -5.15 1.88 -15.81
C GLU A 75 -4.96 1.18 -17.18
N ASP A 76 -3.79 1.32 -17.79
CA ASP A 76 -3.48 0.71 -19.08
C ASP A 76 -3.40 -0.83 -18.99
N ILE A 77 -2.83 -1.36 -17.91
CA ILE A 77 -2.80 -2.79 -17.63
C ILE A 77 -4.23 -3.34 -17.44
N LEU A 78 -5.09 -2.64 -16.68
CA LEU A 78 -6.50 -2.99 -16.52
C LEU A 78 -7.24 -2.99 -17.87
N LYS A 79 -6.97 -2.02 -18.74
CA LYS A 79 -7.52 -1.98 -20.11
C LYS A 79 -7.05 -3.14 -20.98
N VAL A 80 -5.82 -3.62 -20.80
CA VAL A 80 -5.31 -4.80 -21.51
C VAL A 80 -6.02 -6.07 -21.01
N HIS A 81 -6.09 -6.26 -19.69
CA HIS A 81 -6.69 -7.46 -19.09
C HIS A 81 -8.23 -7.48 -19.13
N SER A 82 -8.88 -6.34 -19.41
CA SER A 82 -10.32 -6.28 -19.64
C SER A 82 -10.72 -6.76 -21.05
N LYS A 83 -9.79 -6.81 -22.01
CA LYS A 83 -10.08 -7.31 -23.36
C LYS A 83 -10.59 -8.75 -23.31
N GLY A 84 -11.76 -8.96 -23.90
CA GLY A 84 -12.43 -10.27 -23.92
C GLY A 84 -13.29 -10.57 -22.69
N LYS A 85 -13.37 -9.67 -21.70
CA LYS A 85 -14.30 -9.78 -20.56
C LYS A 85 -15.55 -8.92 -20.81
N PRO A 86 -16.76 -9.41 -20.48
CA PRO A 86 -17.99 -8.64 -20.65
C PRO A 86 -18.13 -7.61 -19.53
N LEU A 87 -17.46 -6.46 -19.64
CA LEU A 87 -17.64 -5.34 -18.70
C LEU A 87 -18.96 -4.60 -18.96
N ALA A 88 -19.58 -4.11 -17.89
CA ALA A 88 -20.68 -3.16 -17.96
C ALA A 88 -20.17 -1.72 -18.18
N GLN A 89 -21.08 -0.80 -18.51
CA GLN A 89 -20.71 0.57 -18.92
C GLN A 89 -20.29 1.47 -17.75
N ASP A 90 -20.64 1.07 -16.53
CA ASP A 90 -20.34 1.76 -15.26
C ASP A 90 -18.92 1.50 -14.75
N VAL A 91 -18.17 0.58 -15.37
CA VAL A 91 -16.81 0.25 -14.93
C VAL A 91 -15.83 1.34 -15.34
N ASP A 92 -15.34 2.10 -14.37
CA ASP A 92 -14.28 3.09 -14.57
C ASP A 92 -12.90 2.52 -14.17
N THR A 93 -12.07 2.25 -15.17
CA THR A 93 -10.70 1.75 -14.96
C THR A 93 -9.79 2.74 -14.22
N LYS A 94 -10.09 4.05 -14.27
CA LYS A 94 -9.32 5.06 -13.54
C LYS A 94 -9.54 4.95 -12.04
N VAL A 95 -10.80 4.78 -11.63
CA VAL A 95 -11.14 4.57 -10.21
C VAL A 95 -10.51 3.28 -9.71
N LEU A 96 -10.60 2.19 -10.47
CA LEU A 96 -9.96 0.91 -10.12
C LEU A 96 -8.42 1.02 -10.00
N ALA A 97 -7.77 1.79 -10.89
CA ALA A 97 -6.33 2.01 -10.84
C ALA A 97 -5.90 2.79 -9.59
N ARG A 98 -6.73 3.75 -9.13
CA ARG A 98 -6.49 4.50 -7.90
C ARG A 98 -6.74 3.65 -6.64
N GLN A 99 -7.67 2.71 -6.68
CA GLN A 99 -7.98 1.77 -5.59
C GLN A 99 -6.94 0.64 -5.43
N THR A 100 -6.01 0.50 -6.37
CA THR A 100 -5.01 -0.58 -6.40
C THR A 100 -3.56 -0.07 -6.28
N PRO A 101 -3.24 0.79 -5.30
CA PRO A 101 -1.87 1.27 -5.13
C PRO A 101 -0.93 0.09 -4.87
N MET A 102 0.28 0.16 -5.43
CA MET A 102 1.32 -0.87 -5.33
C MET A 102 0.99 -2.22 -5.98
N PHE A 103 -0.13 -2.36 -6.70
CA PHE A 103 -0.47 -3.61 -7.39
C PHE A 103 0.43 -3.82 -8.61
N THR A 104 0.90 -5.06 -8.77
CA THR A 104 1.61 -5.49 -9.98
C THR A 104 0.62 -5.80 -11.10
N GLY A 105 1.11 -5.96 -12.33
CA GLY A 105 0.25 -6.37 -13.44
C GLY A 105 -0.43 -7.72 -13.23
N ALA A 106 0.23 -8.64 -12.50
CA ALA A 106 -0.36 -9.92 -12.13
C ALA A 106 -1.51 -9.76 -11.13
N ASP A 107 -1.38 -8.84 -10.16
CA ASP A 107 -2.42 -8.56 -9.17
C ASP A 107 -3.66 -7.95 -9.85
N LEU A 108 -3.47 -7.01 -10.77
CA LEU A 108 -4.55 -6.40 -11.55
C LEU A 108 -5.28 -7.42 -12.44
N ALA A 109 -4.53 -8.33 -13.08
CA ALA A 109 -5.10 -9.43 -13.83
C ALA A 109 -5.95 -10.34 -12.93
N ASN A 110 -5.48 -10.60 -11.71
CA ASN A 110 -6.19 -11.40 -10.72
C ASN A 110 -7.48 -10.71 -10.25
N VAL A 111 -7.45 -9.39 -10.01
CA VAL A 111 -8.64 -8.60 -9.67
C VAL A 111 -9.76 -8.80 -10.70
N LEU A 112 -9.45 -8.66 -11.99
CA LEU A 112 -10.46 -8.82 -13.04
C LEU A 112 -10.96 -10.26 -13.19
N ASN A 113 -10.15 -11.25 -12.81
CA ASN A 113 -10.58 -12.65 -12.76
C ASN A 113 -11.53 -12.91 -11.57
N GLU A 114 -11.19 -12.41 -10.38
CA GLU A 114 -12.07 -12.48 -9.21
C GLU A 114 -13.39 -11.74 -9.46
N ALA A 115 -13.36 -10.57 -10.10
CA ALA A 115 -14.56 -9.83 -10.48
C ALA A 115 -15.47 -10.64 -11.42
N ALA A 116 -14.88 -11.35 -12.39
CA ALA A 116 -15.62 -12.25 -13.27
C ALA A 116 -16.26 -13.43 -12.52
N LEU A 117 -15.54 -14.02 -11.55
CA LEU A 117 -16.06 -15.08 -10.70
C LEU A 117 -17.20 -14.59 -9.80
N LEU A 118 -17.10 -13.38 -9.26
CA LEU A 118 -18.16 -12.75 -8.47
C LEU A 118 -19.40 -12.47 -9.33
N ALA A 119 -19.23 -11.95 -10.55
CA ALA A 119 -20.33 -11.73 -11.48
C ALA A 119 -21.05 -13.04 -11.81
N ALA A 120 -20.28 -14.10 -12.12
CA ALA A 120 -20.83 -15.43 -12.38
C ALA A 120 -21.58 -16.00 -11.16
N ARG A 121 -21.03 -15.86 -9.96
CA ARG A 121 -21.68 -16.29 -8.71
C ARG A 121 -22.99 -15.53 -8.44
N ARG A 122 -23.06 -14.26 -8.83
CA ARG A 122 -24.26 -13.41 -8.74
C ARG A 122 -25.22 -13.61 -9.92
N ASN A 123 -24.96 -14.57 -10.82
CA ASN A 123 -25.72 -14.81 -12.05
C ASN A 123 -25.83 -13.56 -12.96
N LYS A 124 -24.84 -12.67 -12.92
CA LYS A 124 -24.73 -11.52 -13.81
C LYS A 124 -24.06 -11.93 -15.13
N LYS A 125 -24.53 -11.36 -16.26
CA LYS A 125 -23.94 -11.59 -17.60
C LYS A 125 -22.77 -10.65 -17.92
N LYS A 126 -22.66 -9.55 -17.19
CA LYS A 126 -21.60 -8.55 -17.31
C LYS A 126 -21.02 -8.27 -15.92
N ILE A 127 -19.75 -7.90 -15.88
CA ILE A 127 -19.03 -7.49 -14.67
C ILE A 127 -19.30 -5.99 -14.48
N SER A 128 -19.96 -5.61 -13.39
CA SER A 128 -20.20 -4.20 -13.04
C SER A 128 -19.11 -3.65 -12.12
N MET A 129 -19.16 -2.34 -11.85
CA MET A 129 -18.17 -1.69 -10.97
C MET A 129 -18.14 -2.35 -9.59
N ASP A 130 -19.31 -2.64 -9.01
CA ASP A 130 -19.43 -3.34 -7.72
C ASP A 130 -18.62 -4.64 -7.64
N GLU A 131 -18.60 -5.45 -8.70
CA GLU A 131 -17.82 -6.70 -8.70
C GLU A 131 -16.32 -6.46 -8.78
N CYS A 132 -15.90 -5.41 -9.48
CA CYS A 132 -14.49 -5.02 -9.56
C CYS A 132 -14.00 -4.50 -8.20
N GLU A 133 -14.78 -3.65 -7.54
CA GLU A 133 -14.45 -3.13 -6.20
C GLU A 133 -14.44 -4.25 -5.16
N ASP A 134 -15.45 -5.13 -5.15
CA ASP A 134 -15.49 -6.29 -4.27
C ASP A 134 -14.30 -7.23 -4.50
N ALA A 135 -13.82 -7.34 -5.75
CA ALA A 135 -12.65 -8.13 -6.08
C ALA A 135 -11.36 -7.48 -5.55
N ILE A 136 -11.20 -6.16 -5.67
CA ILE A 136 -10.09 -5.42 -5.09
C ILE A 136 -10.08 -5.61 -3.57
N GLU A 137 -11.21 -5.39 -2.91
CA GLU A 137 -11.35 -5.59 -1.46
C GLU A 137 -11.01 -7.03 -1.05
N ARG A 138 -11.41 -8.01 -1.85
CA ARG A 138 -11.11 -9.42 -1.60
C ARG A 138 -9.62 -9.73 -1.75
N VAL A 139 -8.93 -9.11 -2.70
CA VAL A 139 -7.48 -9.28 -2.91
C VAL A 139 -6.70 -8.61 -1.78
N ILE A 140 -7.11 -7.42 -1.33
CA ILE A 140 -6.44 -6.66 -0.26
C ILE A 140 -6.72 -7.25 1.12
N ALA A 141 -7.99 -7.39 1.47
CA ALA A 141 -8.44 -7.71 2.83
C ALA A 141 -8.89 -9.16 3.00
N GLY A 142 -9.00 -9.94 1.92
CA GLY A 142 -9.49 -11.30 1.95
C GLY A 142 -11.03 -11.41 1.84
N PRO A 143 -11.58 -12.64 1.92
CA PRO A 143 -13.01 -12.87 1.76
C PRO A 143 -13.84 -12.22 2.87
N GLU A 144 -15.03 -11.76 2.50
CA GLU A 144 -16.08 -11.33 3.43
C GLU A 144 -16.51 -12.48 4.35
N LYS A 145 -16.55 -12.24 5.66
CA LYS A 145 -16.90 -13.25 6.68
C LYS A 145 -18.39 -13.22 7.03
N LYS A 146 -19.25 -13.61 6.09
CA LYS A 146 -20.72 -13.66 6.30
C LYS A 146 -21.17 -14.52 7.48
N SER A 147 -20.38 -15.51 7.89
CA SER A 147 -20.70 -16.40 9.01
C SER A 147 -20.30 -15.86 10.39
N LYS A 148 -19.50 -14.78 10.46
CA LYS A 148 -19.10 -14.20 11.74
C LYS A 148 -20.22 -13.28 12.21
N ILE A 149 -21.13 -13.83 13.02
CA ILE A 149 -22.17 -13.05 13.69
C ILE A 149 -21.46 -12.18 14.73
N MET A 150 -21.29 -10.90 14.41
CA MET A 150 -20.77 -9.90 15.36
C MET A 150 -21.87 -9.56 16.36
N SER A 151 -21.52 -9.48 17.64
CA SER A 151 -22.44 -8.97 18.65
C SER A 151 -22.81 -7.51 18.37
N VAL A 152 -23.96 -7.06 18.86
CA VAL A 152 -24.40 -5.66 18.70
C VAL A 152 -23.34 -4.69 19.24
N LYS A 153 -22.71 -5.01 20.37
CA LYS A 153 -21.61 -4.24 20.94
C LYS A 153 -20.37 -4.18 20.04
N GLU A 154 -19.96 -5.30 19.43
CA GLU A 154 -18.82 -5.31 18.51
C GLU A 154 -19.11 -4.52 17.23
N ARG A 155 -20.34 -4.58 16.72
CA ARG A 155 -20.77 -3.78 15.57
C ARG A 155 -20.75 -2.29 15.88
N GLU A 156 -21.29 -1.90 17.04
CA GLU A 156 -21.26 -0.51 17.52
C GLU A 156 -19.82 -0.02 17.69
N LEU A 157 -18.97 -0.82 18.32
CA LEU A 157 -17.56 -0.51 18.47
C LEU A 157 -16.86 -0.28 17.13
N THR A 158 -17.09 -1.18 16.18
CA THR A 158 -16.51 -1.08 14.83
C THR A 158 -17.04 0.15 14.09
N ALA A 159 -18.34 0.46 14.22
CA ALA A 159 -18.94 1.63 13.59
C ALA A 159 -18.33 2.94 14.08
N TYR A 160 -18.14 3.11 15.39
CA TYR A 160 -17.46 4.29 15.92
C TYR A 160 -15.98 4.33 15.56
N HIS A 161 -15.32 3.17 15.51
CA HIS A 161 -13.92 3.08 15.10
C HIS A 161 -13.71 3.55 13.65
N GLU A 162 -14.46 3.00 12.70
CA GLU A 162 -14.36 3.39 11.30
C GLU A 162 -14.86 4.82 11.04
N ALA A 163 -15.93 5.24 11.74
CA ALA A 163 -16.37 6.64 11.70
C ALA A 163 -15.26 7.60 12.18
N GLY A 164 -14.46 7.19 13.17
CA GLY A 164 -13.31 7.94 13.66
C GLY A 164 -12.24 8.16 12.60
N HIS A 165 -11.86 7.11 11.87
CA HIS A 165 -10.93 7.23 10.76
C HIS A 165 -11.46 8.15 9.66
N ALA A 166 -12.70 7.93 9.22
CA ALA A 166 -13.31 8.71 8.15
C ALA A 166 -13.42 10.20 8.50
N LEU A 167 -13.91 10.51 9.71
CA LEU A 167 -14.06 11.89 10.18
C LEU A 167 -12.70 12.59 10.32
N VAL A 168 -11.74 11.96 10.98
CA VAL A 168 -10.40 12.55 11.14
C VAL A 168 -9.72 12.75 9.79
N GLY A 169 -9.82 11.78 8.88
CA GLY A 169 -9.26 11.88 7.53
C GLY A 169 -9.84 13.05 6.74
N HIS A 170 -11.14 13.30 6.83
CA HIS A 170 -11.80 14.41 6.12
C HIS A 170 -11.27 15.79 6.53
N TYR A 171 -10.99 15.99 7.82
CA TYR A 171 -10.53 17.29 8.33
C TYR A 171 -9.01 17.48 8.23
N LEU A 172 -8.26 16.48 7.80
CA LEU A 172 -6.82 16.60 7.59
C LEU A 172 -6.53 17.00 6.14
N PRO A 173 -5.88 18.16 5.91
CA PRO A 173 -5.73 18.73 4.57
C PRO A 173 -4.85 17.90 3.63
N THR A 174 -3.97 17.05 4.17
CA THR A 174 -3.04 16.27 3.35
C THR A 174 -3.48 14.81 3.14
N VAL A 175 -4.51 14.37 3.85
CA VAL A 175 -5.04 13.01 3.73
C VAL A 175 -5.92 12.92 2.48
N ASP A 176 -5.79 11.81 1.76
CA ASP A 176 -6.56 11.58 0.56
C ASP A 176 -8.08 11.49 0.85
N PRO A 177 -8.95 11.88 -0.12
CA PRO A 177 -10.39 11.85 0.08
C PRO A 177 -10.92 10.46 0.45
N ILE A 178 -11.85 10.41 1.40
CA ILE A 178 -12.51 9.17 1.81
C ILE A 178 -13.41 8.68 0.66
N HIS A 179 -13.11 7.48 0.20
CA HIS A 179 -13.84 6.84 -0.89
C HIS A 179 -14.89 5.87 -0.35
N LYS A 180 -14.59 5.13 0.72
CA LYS A 180 -15.51 4.12 1.27
C LYS A 180 -15.24 3.84 2.74
N VAL A 181 -16.31 3.61 3.51
CA VAL A 181 -16.27 3.23 4.92
C VAL A 181 -17.18 2.03 5.12
N SER A 182 -16.69 0.94 5.71
CA SER A 182 -17.49 -0.28 5.91
C SER A 182 -17.21 -0.93 7.26
N ILE A 183 -18.27 -1.42 7.91
CA ILE A 183 -18.19 -2.20 9.15
C ILE A 183 -18.32 -3.72 8.89
N ILE A 184 -18.24 -4.13 7.62
CA ILE A 184 -18.35 -5.53 7.23
C ILE A 184 -16.99 -6.21 7.43
N PRO A 185 -16.91 -7.31 8.22
CA PRO A 185 -15.65 -7.95 8.51
C PRO A 185 -15.06 -8.65 7.27
N ARG A 186 -13.84 -8.29 6.91
CA ARG A 186 -13.06 -8.92 5.83
C ARG A 186 -11.73 -9.43 6.33
N GLY A 187 -11.41 -10.69 6.02
CA GLY A 187 -10.18 -11.35 6.47
C GLY A 187 -9.88 -11.16 7.96
N GLY A 188 -8.83 -10.41 8.30
CA GLY A 188 -8.42 -10.11 9.67
C GLY A 188 -9.07 -8.88 10.31
N ALA A 189 -9.71 -8.02 9.51
CA ALA A 189 -10.25 -6.73 9.95
C ALA A 189 -11.73 -6.81 10.35
N GLY A 190 -12.13 -5.99 11.33
CA GLY A 190 -13.52 -5.86 11.80
C GLY A 190 -14.36 -4.93 10.92
N GLY A 191 -13.73 -3.87 10.40
CA GLY A 191 -14.22 -2.93 9.39
C GLY A 191 -13.00 -2.34 8.66
N TYR A 192 -13.24 -1.40 7.75
CA TYR A 192 -12.17 -0.63 7.13
C TYR A 192 -12.67 0.72 6.59
N THR A 193 -11.74 1.66 6.52
CA THR A 193 -11.90 2.98 5.91
C THR A 193 -10.88 3.11 4.77
N MET A 194 -11.35 3.41 3.57
CA MET A 194 -10.54 3.52 2.36
C MET A 194 -10.49 4.96 1.87
N ALA A 195 -9.29 5.54 1.87
CA ALA A 195 -8.98 6.80 1.23
C ALA A 195 -8.35 6.54 -0.15
N LEU A 196 -8.67 7.37 -1.15
CA LEU A 196 -8.28 7.14 -2.54
C LEU A 196 -7.26 8.20 -3.02
N PRO A 197 -5.98 7.83 -3.24
CA PRO A 197 -4.95 8.74 -3.69
C PRO A 197 -5.34 9.49 -4.96
N LEU A 198 -5.18 10.83 -4.98
CA LEU A 198 -5.39 11.65 -6.18
C LEU A 198 -4.23 11.52 -7.17
N GLU A 199 -3.01 11.32 -6.66
CA GLU A 199 -1.77 11.22 -7.43
C GLU A 199 -0.82 10.21 -6.77
N ASP A 200 0.07 9.60 -7.57
CA ASP A 200 1.15 8.77 -7.03
C ASP A 200 2.30 9.67 -6.58
N LYS A 201 2.42 9.86 -5.25
CA LYS A 201 3.48 10.67 -4.64
C LYS A 201 4.75 9.84 -4.46
N HIS A 202 5.88 10.42 -4.88
CA HIS A 202 7.20 9.82 -4.69
C HIS A 202 7.86 10.21 -3.36
N TYR A 203 7.47 11.36 -2.81
CA TYR A 203 7.99 11.90 -1.57
C TYR A 203 6.84 12.26 -0.64
N ASN A 204 7.05 12.03 0.66
CA ASN A 204 6.13 12.45 1.71
C ASN A 204 6.81 13.51 2.58
N THR A 205 6.11 14.61 2.82
CA THR A 205 6.53 15.68 3.73
C THR A 205 6.32 15.28 5.19
N ARG A 206 7.00 15.96 6.12
CA ARG A 206 6.79 15.76 7.56
C ARG A 206 5.32 15.93 7.95
N THR A 207 4.64 16.92 7.38
CA THR A 207 3.22 17.19 7.64
C THR A 207 2.36 16.01 7.20
N GLU A 208 2.53 15.51 5.98
CA GLU A 208 1.79 14.35 5.48
C GLU A 208 1.99 13.11 6.35
N LEU A 209 3.22 12.82 6.76
CA LEU A 209 3.50 11.67 7.63
C LEU A 209 2.86 11.83 9.01
N LEU A 210 2.90 13.02 9.61
CA LEU A 210 2.22 13.30 10.87
C LEU A 210 0.70 13.18 10.74
N GLU A 211 0.11 13.68 9.66
CA GLU A 211 -1.33 13.58 9.43
C GLU A 211 -1.76 12.14 9.16
N ASN A 212 -0.95 11.33 8.48
CA ASN A 212 -1.16 9.89 8.34
C ASN A 212 -1.15 9.17 9.69
N VAL A 213 -0.29 9.60 10.63
CA VAL A 213 -0.27 9.08 12.01
C VAL A 213 -1.53 9.50 12.77
N VAL A 214 -1.98 10.76 12.62
CA VAL A 214 -3.25 11.25 13.21
C VAL A 214 -4.45 10.48 12.65
N PHE A 215 -4.50 10.26 11.34
CA PHE A 215 -5.52 9.45 10.67
C PHE A 215 -5.55 8.02 11.21
N ALA A 216 -4.40 7.37 11.36
CA ALA A 216 -4.30 6.02 11.93
C ALA A 216 -4.74 5.96 13.42
N LEU A 217 -4.62 7.06 14.16
CA LEU A 217 -5.07 7.13 15.56
C LEU A 217 -6.55 7.54 15.71
N GLY A 218 -7.22 7.89 14.61
CA GLY A 218 -8.62 8.32 14.58
C GLY A 218 -9.59 7.29 15.17
N GLY A 219 -9.49 6.02 14.77
CA GLY A 219 -10.36 4.96 15.29
C GLY A 219 -10.23 4.76 16.80
N ARG A 220 -9.00 4.73 17.32
CA ARG A 220 -8.75 4.67 18.78
C ARG A 220 -9.32 5.90 19.50
N ALA A 221 -9.15 7.08 18.94
CA ALA A 221 -9.63 8.32 19.55
C ALA A 221 -11.17 8.35 19.61
N ALA A 222 -11.84 7.84 18.57
CA ALA A 222 -13.30 7.71 18.54
C ALA A 222 -13.81 6.73 19.60
N GLU A 223 -13.17 5.57 19.78
CA GLU A 223 -13.53 4.63 20.85
C GLU A 223 -13.46 5.30 22.24
N VAL A 224 -12.37 6.01 22.53
CA VAL A 224 -12.18 6.69 23.83
C VAL A 224 -13.25 7.75 24.06
N ILE A 225 -13.58 8.55 23.04
CA ILE A 225 -14.52 9.67 23.16
C ILE A 225 -15.98 9.19 23.18
N ALA A 226 -16.32 8.25 22.31
CA ALA A 226 -17.70 7.82 22.13
C ALA A 226 -18.12 6.69 23.08
N LEU A 227 -17.23 5.72 23.30
CA LEU A 227 -17.54 4.50 24.04
C LEU A 227 -16.97 4.52 25.46
N ASN A 228 -16.06 5.45 25.79
CA ASN A 228 -15.31 5.49 27.05
C ASN A 228 -14.59 4.16 27.36
N GLU A 229 -14.22 3.40 26.33
CA GLU A 229 -13.54 2.12 26.43
C GLU A 229 -12.55 1.97 25.28
N ILE A 230 -11.54 1.10 25.45
CA ILE A 230 -10.55 0.80 24.42
C ILE A 230 -10.64 -0.66 23.99
N SER A 231 -10.64 -0.88 22.67
CA SER A 231 -10.67 -2.22 22.06
C SER A 231 -9.27 -2.77 21.73
N THR A 232 -9.20 -4.04 21.34
CA THR A 232 -8.00 -4.63 20.71
C THR A 232 -7.96 -4.42 19.19
N GLY A 233 -9.00 -3.82 18.60
CA GLY A 233 -9.15 -3.61 17.16
C GLY A 233 -8.10 -2.65 16.58
N ALA A 234 -7.71 -1.62 17.33
CA ALA A 234 -6.74 -0.61 16.88
C ALA A 234 -5.27 -1.10 16.80
N ARG A 235 -5.01 -2.41 16.92
CA ARG A 235 -3.64 -2.96 16.96
C ARG A 235 -2.87 -2.62 15.68
N ASN A 236 -3.48 -2.86 14.52
CA ASN A 236 -2.83 -2.64 13.23
C ASN A 236 -2.55 -1.15 13.02
N ASP A 237 -3.44 -0.27 13.45
CA ASP A 237 -3.26 1.17 13.27
C ASP A 237 -2.16 1.72 14.18
N LEU A 238 -2.10 1.24 15.43
CA LEU A 238 -0.98 1.52 16.34
C LEU A 238 0.36 1.03 15.79
N GLU A 239 0.39 -0.17 15.22
CA GLU A 239 1.61 -0.74 14.60
C GLU A 239 2.06 0.09 13.40
N ARG A 240 1.14 0.45 12.50
CA ARG A 240 1.42 1.30 11.32
C ARG A 240 1.87 2.70 11.71
N ALA A 241 1.17 3.33 12.65
CA ALA A 241 1.52 4.65 13.19
C ALA A 241 2.92 4.62 13.83
N THR A 242 3.18 3.65 14.72
CA THR A 242 4.48 3.50 15.39
C THR A 242 5.61 3.26 14.39
N LYS A 243 5.38 2.44 13.37
CA LYS A 243 6.38 2.18 12.32
C LYS A 243 6.67 3.44 11.52
N THR A 244 5.65 4.22 11.18
CA THR A 244 5.80 5.49 10.45
C THR A 244 6.60 6.50 11.28
N VAL A 245 6.22 6.72 12.54
CA VAL A 245 6.92 7.63 13.45
C VAL A 245 8.36 7.17 13.68
N ARG A 246 8.60 5.86 13.85
CA ARG A 246 9.97 5.34 13.97
C ARG A 246 10.80 5.69 12.74
N LYS A 247 10.29 5.50 11.52
CA LYS A 247 10.99 5.90 10.29
C LYS A 247 11.23 7.40 10.21
N MET A 248 10.26 8.22 10.60
CA MET A 248 10.43 9.67 10.66
C MET A 248 11.62 10.05 11.53
N VAL A 249 11.77 9.40 12.67
CA VAL A 249 12.85 9.68 13.64
C VAL A 249 14.19 9.05 13.20
N THR A 250 14.19 7.80 12.72
CA THR A 250 15.42 7.03 12.49
C THR A 250 15.93 7.05 11.05
N GLU A 251 15.07 7.18 10.05
CA GLU A 251 15.44 7.08 8.63
C GLU A 251 15.35 8.45 7.93
N TYR A 252 14.38 9.29 8.28
CA TYR A 252 14.11 10.55 7.59
C TYR A 252 14.66 11.80 8.28
N GLY A 253 15.23 11.67 9.49
CA GLY A 253 15.80 12.80 10.23
C GLY A 253 14.78 13.90 10.55
N MET A 254 13.52 13.52 10.85
CA MET A 254 12.40 14.46 11.10
C MET A 254 12.17 14.75 12.60
N SER A 255 13.16 14.45 13.45
CA SER A 255 13.15 14.79 14.87
C SER A 255 13.95 16.08 15.11
N ASP A 256 13.36 16.99 15.87
CA ASP A 256 13.99 18.26 16.23
C ASP A 256 15.09 18.06 17.30
N GLU A 257 14.97 17.02 18.15
CA GLU A 257 15.95 16.67 19.19
C GLU A 257 17.17 15.92 18.61
N LEU A 258 16.93 14.94 17.73
CA LEU A 258 17.98 14.06 17.20
C LEU A 258 18.64 14.59 15.91
N GLY A 259 18.03 15.60 15.28
CA GLY A 259 18.57 16.25 14.09
C GLY A 259 18.50 15.41 12.81
N TYR A 260 19.29 15.82 11.82
CA TYR A 260 19.25 15.29 10.45
C TYR A 260 20.19 14.10 10.24
N MET A 261 20.05 13.06 11.09
CA MET A 261 20.87 11.85 11.04
C MET A 261 20.02 10.60 10.84
N THR A 262 20.63 9.57 10.25
CA THR A 262 20.04 8.24 10.16
C THR A 262 20.56 7.36 11.30
N PHE A 263 19.66 6.64 11.96
CA PHE A 263 19.95 5.74 13.07
C PHE A 263 19.57 4.30 12.70
N GLY A 264 20.47 3.37 12.97
CA GLY A 264 20.38 1.98 12.56
C GLY A 264 20.97 1.75 11.18
N HIS A 265 21.06 0.48 10.79
CA HIS A 265 21.23 0.11 9.39
C HIS A 265 19.84 0.14 8.73
N GLY A 266 19.69 0.91 7.66
CA GLY A 266 18.48 0.83 6.82
C GLY A 266 18.26 -0.62 6.38
N GLN A 267 17.02 -0.99 6.05
CA GLN A 267 16.73 -2.33 5.51
C GLN A 267 17.61 -2.72 4.29
N GLU A 268 18.27 -1.75 3.67
CA GLU A 268 19.14 -1.89 2.50
C GLU A 268 20.60 -2.27 2.83
N GLU A 269 21.08 -2.09 4.06
CA GLU A 269 22.42 -2.54 4.45
C GLU A 269 22.42 -4.03 4.82
N GLN A 270 22.41 -4.84 3.76
CA GLN A 270 23.04 -6.17 3.63
C GLN A 270 22.57 -7.27 4.59
N VAL A 271 21.51 -7.97 4.18
CA VAL A 271 21.19 -9.32 4.67
C VAL A 271 22.10 -10.34 3.96
N PHE A 272 23.36 -10.43 4.38
CA PHE A 272 24.21 -11.56 4.04
C PHE A 272 23.88 -12.74 4.97
N LEU A 273 23.32 -13.81 4.40
CA LEU A 273 22.98 -15.03 5.13
C LEU A 273 24.26 -15.62 5.75
N GLY A 274 24.44 -15.41 7.05
CA GLY A 274 25.64 -15.79 7.80
C GLY A 274 26.11 -14.75 8.83
N ARG A 275 25.53 -13.54 8.81
CA ARG A 275 25.78 -12.48 9.80
C ARG A 275 24.52 -12.10 10.60
N ASP A 276 23.50 -12.94 10.54
CA ASP A 276 22.24 -12.74 11.27
C ASP A 276 22.31 -13.37 12.65
N PHE A 277 22.56 -12.55 13.67
CA PHE A 277 21.90 -12.67 14.98
C PHE A 277 21.87 -11.35 15.75
N THR A 278 22.66 -10.36 15.35
CA THR A 278 22.69 -9.06 16.01
C THR A 278 22.57 -7.97 14.96
N ARG A 279 21.38 -7.36 14.82
CA ARG A 279 21.32 -6.00 14.28
C ARG A 279 22.10 -5.13 15.26
N GLU A 280 23.37 -4.87 14.96
CA GLU A 280 24.16 -3.97 15.79
C GLU A 280 23.52 -2.58 15.70
N LYS A 281 23.07 -2.07 16.85
CA LYS A 281 22.72 -0.66 16.98
C LYS A 281 24.01 0.12 16.70
N ASN A 282 24.03 0.93 15.65
CA ASN A 282 25.13 1.86 15.37
C ASN A 282 25.02 3.15 16.21
N TYR A 283 24.25 3.12 17.31
CA TYR A 283 24.02 4.24 18.22
C TYR A 283 24.00 3.74 19.68
N SER A 284 24.29 4.65 20.61
CA SER A 284 24.34 4.35 22.04
C SER A 284 22.95 4.08 22.64
N GLU A 285 22.89 3.48 23.83
CA GLU A 285 21.62 3.30 24.56
C GLU A 285 20.98 4.65 24.95
N GLU A 286 21.77 5.71 25.13
CA GLU A 286 21.25 7.06 25.35
C GLU A 286 20.46 7.57 24.14
N ILE A 287 21.00 7.38 22.93
CA ILE A 287 20.30 7.71 21.69
C ILE A 287 19.08 6.80 21.49
N ALA A 288 19.18 5.52 21.85
CA ALA A 288 18.03 4.61 21.81
C ALA A 288 16.88 5.11 22.69
N ALA A 289 17.19 5.53 23.92
CA ALA A 289 16.20 6.09 24.85
C ALA A 289 15.64 7.43 24.34
N ALA A 290 16.45 8.27 23.69
CA ALA A 290 15.99 9.50 23.05
C ALA A 290 15.03 9.22 21.89
N ILE A 291 15.32 8.24 21.02
CA ILE A 291 14.43 7.79 19.94
C ILE A 291 13.08 7.35 20.51
N ASP A 292 13.07 6.51 21.55
CA ASP A 292 11.81 6.03 22.12
C ASP A 292 10.99 7.15 22.79
N ARG A 293 11.66 8.15 23.40
CA ARG A 293 11.00 9.35 23.92
C ARG A 293 10.36 10.18 22.80
N GLU A 294 11.08 10.42 21.71
CA GLU A 294 10.58 11.15 20.54
C GLU A 294 9.38 10.45 19.89
N ILE A 295 9.47 9.13 19.71
CA ILE A 295 8.35 8.33 19.18
C ILE A 295 7.13 8.50 20.08
N LYS A 296 7.29 8.38 21.40
CA LYS A 296 6.18 8.57 22.35
C LYS A 296 5.57 9.97 22.25
N GLN A 297 6.39 11.01 22.19
CA GLN A 297 5.91 12.40 22.10
C GLN A 297 5.10 12.65 20.82
N ILE A 298 5.58 12.16 19.67
CA ILE A 298 4.86 12.30 18.39
C ILE A 298 3.55 11.50 18.41
N MET A 299 3.55 10.29 18.96
CA MET A 299 2.33 9.48 19.09
C MET A 299 1.30 10.14 20.02
N ASP A 300 1.73 10.65 21.17
CA ASP A 300 0.83 11.30 22.14
C ASP A 300 0.23 12.59 21.57
N SER A 301 1.05 13.43 20.92
CA SER A 301 0.58 14.67 20.29
C SER A 301 -0.38 14.40 19.13
N SER A 302 -0.11 13.38 18.31
CA SER A 302 -0.99 12.94 17.22
C SER A 302 -2.32 12.40 17.76
N PHE A 303 -2.28 11.66 18.87
CA PHE A 303 -3.49 11.19 19.54
C PHE A 303 -4.32 12.33 20.12
N VAL A 304 -3.68 13.36 20.69
CA VAL A 304 -4.36 14.57 21.17
C VAL A 304 -5.03 15.31 20.02
N LYS A 305 -4.34 15.51 18.88
CA LYS A 305 -4.92 16.13 17.68
C LYS A 305 -6.13 15.33 17.16
N SER A 306 -6.04 14.01 17.13
CA SER A 306 -7.16 13.12 16.73
C SER A 306 -8.36 13.32 17.64
N LYS A 307 -8.15 13.34 18.98
CA LYS A 307 -9.22 13.59 19.94
C LYS A 307 -9.85 14.98 19.81
N GLN A 308 -9.03 16.00 19.51
CA GLN A 308 -9.52 17.35 19.32
C GLN A 308 -10.49 17.43 18.15
N ILE A 309 -10.11 16.91 16.97
CA ILE A 309 -10.96 16.87 15.77
C ILE A 309 -12.29 16.15 16.08
N ILE A 310 -12.21 15.00 16.75
CA ILE A 310 -13.41 14.21 17.08
C ILE A 310 -14.33 14.95 18.06
N ASN A 311 -13.77 15.65 19.06
CA ASN A 311 -14.59 16.42 20.00
C ASN A 311 -15.23 17.65 19.34
N GLU A 312 -14.51 18.33 18.45
CA GLU A 312 -15.03 19.47 17.69
C GLU A 312 -16.20 19.07 16.77
N HIS A 313 -16.18 17.84 16.25
CA HIS A 313 -17.16 17.31 15.31
C HIS A 313 -17.95 16.11 15.84
N ARG A 314 -18.23 16.09 17.15
CA ARG A 314 -18.84 14.92 17.82
C ARG A 314 -20.20 14.52 17.25
N ASP A 315 -21.04 15.49 16.92
CA ASP A 315 -22.37 15.22 16.35
C ASP A 315 -22.27 14.50 14.99
N MET A 316 -21.23 14.83 14.22
CA MET A 316 -20.97 14.21 12.92
C MET A 316 -20.47 12.78 13.07
N LEU A 317 -19.59 12.51 14.06
CA LEU A 317 -19.15 11.15 14.40
C LEU A 317 -20.37 10.25 14.69
N ASP A 318 -21.26 10.71 15.56
CA ASP A 318 -22.45 9.95 15.96
C ASP A 318 -23.39 9.72 14.77
N ALA A 319 -23.52 10.69 13.85
CA ALA A 319 -24.31 10.55 12.64
C ALA A 319 -23.73 9.52 11.67
N ILE A 320 -22.40 9.55 11.43
CA ILE A 320 -21.70 8.58 10.59
C ILE A 320 -21.83 7.17 11.18
N ALA A 321 -21.55 7.01 12.49
CA ALA A 321 -21.64 5.71 13.16
C ALA A 321 -23.06 5.11 13.11
N LYS A 322 -24.10 5.92 13.34
CA LYS A 322 -25.50 5.46 13.22
C LYS A 322 -25.83 5.01 11.80
N THR A 323 -25.40 5.78 10.80
CA THR A 323 -25.65 5.43 9.40
C THR A 323 -24.91 4.16 9.00
N LEU A 324 -23.68 3.95 9.50
CA LEU A 324 -22.94 2.69 9.32
C LEU A 324 -23.64 1.50 9.98
N LEU A 325 -24.27 1.69 11.15
CA LEU A 325 -25.03 0.62 11.79
C LEU A 325 -26.29 0.24 10.99
N GLU A 326 -26.90 1.18 10.27
CA GLU A 326 -28.07 0.94 9.42
C GLU A 326 -27.71 0.35 8.05
N LYS A 327 -26.70 0.90 7.38
CA LYS A 327 -26.35 0.57 5.99
C LYS A 327 -25.15 -0.35 5.83
N GLU A 328 -24.38 -0.56 6.89
CA GLU A 328 -23.14 -1.35 6.95
C GLU A 328 -21.97 -0.78 6.13
N THR A 329 -22.24 0.01 5.10
CA THR A 329 -21.26 0.66 4.22
C THR A 329 -21.74 2.05 3.81
N LEU A 330 -20.79 2.98 3.72
CA LEU A 330 -20.97 4.34 3.22
C LEU A 330 -19.96 4.61 2.11
N GLU A 331 -20.46 4.98 0.94
CA GLU A 331 -19.64 5.47 -0.17
C GLU A 331 -19.29 6.95 0.04
N GLY A 332 -18.19 7.42 -0.56
CA GLY A 332 -17.64 8.77 -0.37
C GLY A 332 -18.65 9.88 -0.62
N ALA A 333 -19.50 9.75 -1.65
CA ALA A 333 -20.57 10.70 -1.92
C ALA A 333 -21.64 10.75 -0.81
N GLN A 334 -21.97 9.60 -0.20
CA GLN A 334 -22.90 9.53 0.93
C GLN A 334 -22.27 10.08 2.20
N PHE A 335 -20.97 9.83 2.39
CA PHE A 335 -20.19 10.39 3.48
C PHE A 335 -20.15 11.92 3.43
N LEU A 336 -19.81 12.52 2.28
CA LEU A 336 -19.82 13.98 2.10
C LEU A 336 -21.22 14.59 2.30
N ALA A 337 -22.27 13.91 1.81
CA ALA A 337 -23.64 14.35 2.00
C ALA A 337 -24.05 14.39 3.49
N LEU A 338 -23.56 13.45 4.31
CA LEU A 338 -23.77 13.48 5.77
C LEU A 338 -23.06 14.66 6.45
N LEU A 339 -21.95 15.12 5.86
CA LEU A 339 -21.22 16.29 6.35
C LEU A 339 -21.85 17.62 5.93
N GLY A 340 -22.91 17.59 5.11
CA GLY A 340 -23.56 18.80 4.57
C GLY A 340 -22.77 19.45 3.44
N GLU A 341 -21.75 18.77 2.92
CA GLU A 341 -20.95 19.23 1.79
C GLU A 341 -21.54 18.66 0.50
N ALA A 342 -21.60 19.49 -0.55
CA ALA A 342 -21.96 18.99 -1.87
C ALA A 342 -20.87 18.00 -2.32
N PRO A 343 -21.23 16.80 -2.83
CA PRO A 343 -20.24 15.89 -3.38
C PRO A 343 -19.44 16.65 -4.44
N GLN A 344 -18.13 16.76 -4.26
CA GLN A 344 -17.29 17.31 -5.32
C GLN A 344 -17.51 16.41 -6.54
N PRO A 345 -17.79 16.98 -7.72
CA PRO A 345 -17.92 16.17 -8.91
C PRO A 345 -16.62 15.38 -9.06
N GLU A 346 -16.70 14.05 -9.04
CA GLU A 346 -15.67 13.22 -9.65
C GLU A 346 -15.43 13.85 -11.03
N GLU A 347 -14.21 14.30 -11.31
CA GLU A 347 -13.89 14.89 -12.61
C GLU A 347 -14.20 13.87 -13.69
N SER A 348 -15.43 13.98 -14.23
CA SER A 348 -15.87 13.41 -15.49
C SER A 348 -14.97 14.02 -16.56
N SER A 349 -13.81 13.43 -16.74
CA SER A 349 -12.87 13.80 -17.79
C SER A 349 -13.43 13.31 -19.12
N ALA A 350 -14.28 14.15 -19.72
CA ALA A 350 -14.48 14.14 -21.16
C ALA A 350 -13.10 14.06 -21.85
N PRO A 351 -12.95 13.30 -22.94
CA PRO A 351 -11.65 13.05 -23.54
C PRO A 351 -11.03 14.38 -23.97
N ALA A 352 -9.93 14.77 -23.32
CA ALA A 352 -9.09 15.85 -23.81
C ALA A 352 -8.60 15.44 -25.20
N ALA A 353 -8.99 16.23 -26.21
CA ALA A 353 -8.53 16.05 -27.57
C ALA A 353 -6.99 16.02 -27.58
N PRO A 354 -6.35 15.14 -28.38
CA PRO A 354 -4.90 15.05 -28.42
C PRO A 354 -4.32 16.39 -28.89
N ALA A 355 -3.46 16.98 -28.05
CA ALA A 355 -2.67 18.14 -28.42
C ALA A 355 -1.79 17.79 -29.63
N ALA A 356 -1.92 18.59 -30.69
CA ALA A 356 -1.14 18.43 -31.92
C ALA A 356 0.37 18.53 -31.63
N PRO A 357 1.22 17.74 -32.32
CA PRO A 357 2.66 17.80 -32.12
C PRO A 357 3.22 19.15 -32.56
N ALA A 358 4.00 19.78 -31.67
CA ALA A 358 4.74 21.00 -31.97
C ALA A 358 5.77 20.73 -33.08
N ALA A 359 5.77 21.60 -34.09
CA ALA A 359 6.72 21.56 -35.20
C ALA A 359 8.17 21.74 -34.70
N PRO A 360 9.16 21.08 -35.31
CA PRO A 360 10.56 21.24 -34.94
C PRO A 360 11.07 22.63 -35.35
N ALA A 361 11.81 23.27 -34.45
CA ALA A 361 12.53 24.51 -34.72
C ALA A 361 13.73 24.22 -35.65
N GLU A 362 13.78 24.93 -36.78
CA GLU A 362 14.94 24.95 -37.67
C GLU A 362 16.12 25.68 -37.00
N VAL A 363 17.32 25.11 -37.14
CA VAL A 363 18.61 25.80 -37.03
C VAL A 363 19.40 25.51 -38.30
#